data_AF-A0AAV3YHL8-F1
#
_entry.id   AF-A0AAV3YHL8-F1
#
_cell.length_a   1.000
_cell.length_b   1.000
_cell.length_c   1.000
_cell.angle_alpha   90.00
_cell.angle_beta   90.00
_cell.angle_gamma   90.00
#
_symmetry.space_group_name_H-M   'P 1'
#
loop_
_entity.id
_entity.type
_entity.pdbx_description
1 polymer ?
#
loop_
_entity_poly.entity_id
_entity_poly.type
_entity_poly.pdbx_seq_one_letter_code
_entity_poly.pdbx_strand_id
1 'polypeptide(L)'
;MSAKEDIAAASPAGEAKPKTEKELKKEAARLAKLEKFKAKQEKQQEKQNKTEGDEAKAKKKAPKERQIIKYEVPTEHGAKKDTKCPMPDAYSPQYVEAAWYDWWVKEGFFKPEYGGRDVKSLKPEEKFVIVIPPPNVTGFLHLGHGLTNSVEDCLVRWHRMKGRATLWVPGCDHAGIATQVVVEKKLWREEKKTRHDLGREAFVDKIWQWKNEKGHKIYDQLRKLGGSYDWDRVSFTMDDKLYRAVTEAFCRMHEKGLIYRSVRLVNWSCTLRSAISDIEVDKKEVEGRTLLSVPGYDQKIEFGVLVSFAYKVIDSEEEIIVATTRIETMLGDSAVAVHPEDPRYTHLQGKFVQHPFITDRKMPIVFDDFVDREFGTGM
;
A
#
# COMPACT_ATOMS: atom_id res chain seq x y z
N MET A 1 51.36 -34.94 23.16
CA MET A 1 52.19 -35.85 22.34
C MET A 1 52.68 -35.08 21.13
N SER A 2 54.00 -35.04 20.86
CA SER A 2 54.67 -34.42 19.69
C SER A 2 54.41 -32.92 19.43
N ALA A 3 55.32 -32.10 18.91
CA ALA A 3 56.79 -32.02 18.83
C ALA A 3 57.10 -30.50 18.60
N LYS A 4 58.21 -29.86 19.04
CA LYS A 4 59.57 -29.86 18.44
C LYS A 4 59.56 -29.89 16.90
N GLU A 5 60.28 -29.09 16.11
CA GLU A 5 61.20 -27.95 16.31
C GLU A 5 61.15 -27.12 14.97
N ASP A 6 61.99 -26.15 14.57
CA ASP A 6 63.34 -25.70 14.99
C ASP A 6 63.56 -24.20 14.67
N ILE A 7 64.80 -23.71 14.77
CA ILE A 7 65.28 -22.35 14.51
C ILE A 7 66.04 -22.28 13.18
N ALA A 8 65.99 -21.15 12.46
CA ALA A 8 66.99 -20.80 11.45
C ALA A 8 67.25 -19.29 11.40
N ALA A 9 68.52 -18.88 11.39
CA ALA A 9 68.97 -17.49 11.36
C ALA A 9 70.06 -17.29 10.29
N ALA A 10 70.10 -16.13 9.64
CA ALA A 10 71.23 -15.70 8.83
C ALA A 10 71.35 -14.15 8.75
N SER A 11 72.57 -13.68 9.01
CA SER A 11 73.12 -12.32 9.07
C SER A 11 73.15 -11.55 7.72
N PRO A 12 73.79 -10.36 7.62
CA PRO A 12 73.86 -9.19 8.51
C PRO A 12 73.46 -7.86 7.80
N ALA A 13 73.59 -6.73 8.50
CA ALA A 13 73.23 -5.39 8.03
C ALA A 13 74.15 -4.79 6.93
N GLY A 14 73.56 -3.99 6.04
CA GLY A 14 74.24 -3.06 5.14
C GLY A 14 73.86 -1.60 5.44
N GLU A 15 74.76 -0.67 5.15
CA GLU A 15 74.69 0.74 5.58
C GLU A 15 73.57 1.54 4.90
N ALA A 16 72.86 2.37 5.67
CA ALA A 16 71.73 3.16 5.19
C ALA A 16 72.16 4.55 4.67
N LYS A 17 71.89 4.84 3.39
CA LYS A 17 72.03 6.19 2.82
C LYS A 17 71.01 7.17 3.44
N PRO A 18 71.34 8.48 3.55
CA PRO A 18 70.40 9.47 4.09
C PRO A 18 69.15 9.60 3.21
N LYS A 19 67.97 9.53 3.84
CA LYS A 19 66.66 9.64 3.18
C LYS A 19 66.49 11.00 2.49
N THR A 20 65.90 11.00 1.31
CA THR A 20 65.62 12.24 0.56
C THR A 20 64.45 13.01 1.16
N GLU A 21 64.41 14.33 0.92
CA GLU A 21 63.36 15.23 1.44
C GLU A 21 61.93 14.80 1.04
N LYS A 22 61.81 14.17 -0.14
CA LYS A 22 60.55 13.63 -0.68
C LYS A 22 60.08 12.38 0.07
N GLU A 23 61.00 11.58 0.62
CA GLU A 23 60.69 10.41 1.45
C GLU A 23 60.28 10.84 2.86
N LEU A 24 60.97 11.82 3.45
CA LEU A 24 60.60 12.39 4.75
C LEU A 24 59.19 13.00 4.73
N LYS A 25 58.83 13.75 3.67
CA LYS A 25 57.46 14.26 3.47
C LYS A 25 56.43 13.13 3.32
N LYS A 26 56.78 12.01 2.67
CA LYS A 26 55.90 10.84 2.51
C LYS A 26 55.72 10.06 3.83
N GLU A 27 56.76 9.97 4.65
CA GLU A 27 56.75 9.35 5.97
C GLU A 27 55.94 10.17 6.98
N ALA A 28 56.12 11.49 7.01
CA ALA A 28 55.31 12.42 7.80
C ALA A 28 53.81 12.35 7.40
N ALA A 29 53.50 12.31 6.10
CA ALA A 29 52.13 12.13 5.63
C ALA A 29 51.52 10.76 6.01
N ARG A 30 52.35 9.71 6.13
CA ARG A 30 51.90 8.38 6.61
C ARG A 30 51.63 8.40 8.11
N LEU A 31 52.49 9.04 8.90
CA LEU A 31 52.32 9.20 10.35
C LEU A 31 51.06 10.02 10.67
N ALA A 32 50.85 11.16 10.02
CA ALA A 32 49.65 11.98 10.20
C ALA A 32 48.34 11.24 9.80
N LYS A 33 48.40 10.32 8.82
CA LYS A 33 47.27 9.43 8.50
C LYS A 33 47.04 8.36 9.57
N LEU A 34 48.10 7.79 10.14
CA LEU A 34 48.02 6.81 11.23
C LEU A 34 47.48 7.43 12.52
N GLU A 35 47.88 8.66 12.87
CA GLU A 35 47.31 9.38 14.02
C GLU A 35 45.84 9.72 13.82
N LYS A 36 45.45 10.23 12.64
CA LYS A 36 44.03 10.45 12.31
C LYS A 36 43.20 9.16 12.32
N PHE A 37 43.82 8.02 12.01
CA PHE A 37 43.15 6.71 12.08
C PHE A 37 42.99 6.24 13.53
N LYS A 38 44.05 6.33 14.36
CA LYS A 38 43.98 6.03 15.80
C LYS A 38 42.95 6.88 16.53
N ALA A 39 42.99 8.21 16.34
CA ALA A 39 42.01 9.12 16.94
C ALA A 39 40.56 8.88 16.47
N LYS A 40 40.36 8.24 15.30
CA LYS A 40 39.04 7.80 14.84
C LYS A 40 38.60 6.48 15.48
N GLN A 41 39.53 5.54 15.68
CA GLN A 41 39.27 4.29 16.42
C GLN A 41 38.98 4.56 17.90
N GLU A 42 39.76 5.41 18.56
CA GLU A 42 39.53 5.84 19.96
C GLU A 42 38.14 6.47 20.12
N LYS A 43 37.75 7.39 19.23
CA LYS A 43 36.39 7.97 19.21
C LYS A 43 35.28 6.97 18.88
N GLN A 44 35.58 5.84 18.23
CA GLN A 44 34.62 4.74 18.05
C GLN A 44 34.53 3.87 19.30
N GLN A 45 35.64 3.55 19.96
CA GLN A 45 35.65 2.82 21.23
C GLN A 45 34.99 3.62 22.36
N GLU A 46 35.22 4.94 22.47
CA GLU A 46 34.50 5.77 23.45
C GLU A 46 32.98 5.77 23.22
N LYS A 47 32.54 5.71 21.95
CA LYS A 47 31.11 5.59 21.62
C LYS A 47 30.56 4.20 21.92
N GLN A 48 31.31 3.13 21.63
CA GLN A 48 30.91 1.77 22.02
C GLN A 48 30.82 1.63 23.54
N ASN A 49 31.84 2.04 24.29
CA ASN A 49 31.85 1.96 25.76
C ASN A 49 30.72 2.79 26.41
N LYS A 50 30.35 3.94 25.83
CA LYS A 50 29.15 4.70 26.27
C LYS A 50 27.85 3.94 25.96
N THR A 51 27.73 3.37 24.77
CA THR A 51 26.54 2.60 24.35
C THR A 51 26.37 1.34 25.22
N GLU A 52 27.45 0.61 25.50
CA GLU A 52 27.46 -0.54 26.41
C GLU A 52 27.19 -0.14 27.86
N GLY A 53 27.69 1.02 28.31
CA GLY A 53 27.40 1.57 29.63
C GLY A 53 25.94 1.95 29.83
N ASP A 54 25.30 2.53 28.81
CA ASP A 54 23.87 2.85 28.83
C ASP A 54 22.99 1.61 28.63
N GLU A 55 23.40 0.63 27.82
CA GLU A 55 22.77 -0.69 27.77
C GLU A 55 22.86 -1.44 29.10
N ALA A 56 23.99 -1.37 29.81
CA ALA A 56 24.16 -1.99 31.12
C ALA A 56 23.28 -1.32 32.19
N LYS A 57 23.08 0.00 32.12
CA LYS A 57 22.10 0.73 32.95
C LYS A 57 20.65 0.37 32.58
N ALA A 58 20.35 0.18 31.30
CA ALA A 58 19.04 -0.29 30.85
C ALA A 58 18.75 -1.73 31.33
N LYS A 59 19.70 -2.65 31.16
CA LYS A 59 19.62 -4.05 31.58
C LYS A 59 19.50 -4.22 33.10
N LYS A 60 20.01 -3.29 33.92
CA LYS A 60 19.79 -3.28 35.39
C LYS A 60 18.39 -2.83 35.82
N LYS A 61 17.58 -2.23 34.93
CA LYS A 61 16.13 -2.05 35.13
C LYS A 61 15.37 -3.15 34.38
N ALA A 62 15.40 -4.36 34.93
CA ALA A 62 14.45 -5.39 34.51
C ALA A 62 13.03 -4.81 34.59
N PRO A 63 12.21 -4.89 33.52
CA PRO A 63 10.83 -4.43 33.60
C PRO A 63 10.11 -5.32 34.62
N LYS A 64 9.58 -4.72 35.69
CA LYS A 64 8.61 -5.40 36.54
C LYS A 64 7.48 -5.85 35.63
N GLU A 65 7.24 -7.17 35.54
CA GLU A 65 6.04 -7.69 34.89
C GLU A 65 4.83 -7.04 35.56
N ARG A 66 4.11 -6.21 34.80
CA ARG A 66 2.88 -5.60 35.28
C ARG A 66 1.87 -6.73 35.37
N GLN A 67 1.56 -7.17 36.59
CA GLN A 67 0.49 -8.13 36.82
C GLN A 67 -0.79 -7.61 36.14
N ILE A 68 -1.29 -8.38 35.18
CA ILE A 68 -2.48 -8.01 34.42
C ILE A 68 -3.68 -8.39 35.28
N ILE A 69 -4.15 -7.42 36.08
CA ILE A 69 -5.29 -7.61 36.97
C ILE A 69 -6.55 -7.73 36.12
N LYS A 70 -7.33 -8.79 36.32
CA LYS A 70 -8.55 -9.11 35.57
C LYS A 70 -9.77 -8.99 36.46
N TYR A 71 -10.93 -8.78 35.85
CA TYR A 71 -12.20 -8.80 36.54
C TYR A 71 -12.71 -10.25 36.65
N GLU A 72 -12.73 -10.78 37.87
CA GLU A 72 -13.03 -12.20 38.15
C GLU A 72 -14.43 -12.42 38.75
N VAL A 73 -15.19 -11.35 39.00
CA VAL A 73 -16.56 -11.44 39.53
C VAL A 73 -17.48 -12.06 38.46
N PRO A 74 -18.21 -13.15 38.75
CA PRO A 74 -19.15 -13.74 37.81
C PRO A 74 -20.26 -12.76 37.44
N THR A 75 -20.22 -12.24 36.21
CA THR A 75 -21.23 -11.31 35.67
C THR A 75 -21.88 -11.97 34.46
N GLU A 76 -23.21 -12.03 34.44
CA GLU A 76 -23.99 -12.55 33.31
C GLU A 76 -23.73 -11.70 32.05
N HIS A 77 -23.76 -12.33 30.86
CA HIS A 77 -23.49 -11.63 29.62
C HIS A 77 -24.47 -10.45 29.39
N GLY A 78 -23.90 -9.27 29.20
CA GLY A 78 -24.62 -8.01 29.10
C GLY A 78 -25.31 -7.53 30.38
N ALA A 79 -25.09 -8.13 31.54
CA ALA A 79 -25.45 -7.52 32.81
C ALA A 79 -24.48 -6.39 33.16
N LYS A 80 -24.97 -5.38 33.89
CA LYS A 80 -24.13 -4.29 34.37
C LYS A 80 -23.06 -4.83 35.32
N LYS A 81 -21.81 -4.46 35.06
CA LYS A 81 -20.65 -4.75 35.92
C LYS A 81 -20.93 -4.37 37.37
N ASP A 82 -20.62 -5.28 38.31
CA ASP A 82 -20.59 -4.90 39.72
C ASP A 82 -19.40 -3.96 40.00
N THR A 83 -19.70 -2.82 40.62
CA THR A 83 -18.74 -1.78 41.02
C THR A 83 -18.58 -1.68 42.54
N LYS A 84 -19.17 -2.61 43.32
CA LYS A 84 -19.02 -2.69 44.77
C LYS A 84 -17.79 -3.50 45.20
N CYS A 85 -17.26 -4.34 44.31
CA CYS A 85 -16.03 -5.09 44.55
C CYS A 85 -14.82 -4.15 44.68
N PRO A 86 -13.79 -4.51 45.48
CA PRO A 86 -12.60 -3.69 45.65
C PRO A 86 -11.95 -3.28 44.31
N MET A 87 -11.56 -2.02 44.18
CA MET A 87 -10.84 -1.55 43.00
C MET A 87 -9.36 -1.97 43.07
N PRO A 88 -8.74 -2.35 41.94
CA PRO A 88 -7.31 -2.63 41.89
C PRO A 88 -6.45 -1.39 42.23
N ASP A 89 -5.33 -1.60 42.93
CA ASP A 89 -4.37 -0.55 43.28
C ASP A 89 -3.71 0.14 42.06
N ALA A 90 -3.81 -0.47 40.88
CA ALA A 90 -3.30 0.07 39.62
C ALA A 90 -4.31 -0.13 38.49
N TYR A 91 -4.40 0.86 37.60
CA TYR A 91 -5.28 0.80 36.43
C TYR A 91 -4.93 -0.40 35.52
N SER A 92 -5.93 -1.25 35.27
CA SER A 92 -5.88 -2.33 34.28
C SER A 92 -7.06 -2.20 33.31
N PRO A 93 -6.83 -2.03 32.00
CA PRO A 93 -7.90 -2.01 31.00
C PRO A 93 -8.75 -3.29 31.03
N GLN A 94 -8.12 -4.47 31.16
CA GLN A 94 -8.83 -5.75 31.22
C GLN A 94 -9.73 -5.88 32.46
N TYR A 95 -9.35 -5.25 33.58
CA TYR A 95 -10.26 -5.13 34.71
C TYR A 95 -11.37 -4.13 34.39
N VAL A 96 -11.03 -2.93 33.91
CA VAL A 96 -11.98 -1.82 33.77
C VAL A 96 -13.04 -2.10 32.73
N GLU A 97 -12.66 -2.45 31.50
CA GLU A 97 -13.52 -2.62 30.31
C GLU A 97 -14.49 -3.83 30.40
N ALA A 98 -14.18 -4.82 31.25
CA ALA A 98 -14.97 -6.03 31.41
C ALA A 98 -16.45 -5.75 31.70
N ALA A 99 -17.33 -6.53 31.06
CA ALA A 99 -18.80 -6.47 31.10
C ALA A 99 -19.47 -5.17 30.59
N TRP A 100 -18.77 -4.02 30.52
CA TRP A 100 -19.39 -2.76 30.09
C TRP A 100 -19.93 -2.79 28.68
N TYR A 101 -19.17 -3.32 27.72
CA TYR A 101 -19.54 -3.24 26.31
C TYR A 101 -20.82 -4.01 25.99
N ASP A 102 -20.91 -5.25 26.45
CA ASP A 102 -22.08 -6.10 26.27
C ASP A 102 -23.31 -5.48 26.94
N TRP A 103 -23.14 -4.84 28.11
CA TRP A 103 -24.22 -4.13 28.79
C TRP A 103 -24.68 -2.89 28.01
N TRP A 104 -23.76 -2.04 27.52
CA TRP A 104 -24.11 -0.87 26.69
C TRP A 104 -24.88 -1.26 25.42
N VAL A 105 -24.55 -2.40 24.82
CA VAL A 105 -25.27 -2.95 23.66
C VAL A 105 -26.65 -3.48 24.07
N LYS A 106 -26.74 -4.27 25.16
CA LYS A 106 -28.01 -4.86 25.66
C LYS A 106 -29.04 -3.79 26.04
N GLU A 107 -28.62 -2.73 26.72
CA GLU A 107 -29.48 -1.58 27.08
C GLU A 107 -29.79 -0.65 25.89
N GLY A 108 -29.18 -0.89 24.72
CA GLY A 108 -29.41 -0.09 23.52
C GLY A 108 -28.87 1.35 23.58
N PHE A 109 -27.89 1.64 24.44
CA PHE A 109 -27.34 3.00 24.64
C PHE A 109 -26.77 3.65 23.37
N PHE A 110 -26.42 2.83 22.38
CA PHE A 110 -25.85 3.28 21.11
C PHE A 110 -26.92 3.64 20.07
N LYS A 111 -28.17 3.22 20.26
CA LYS A 111 -29.29 3.46 19.35
C LYS A 111 -29.78 4.91 19.45
N PRO A 112 -30.14 5.58 18.33
CA PRO A 112 -30.68 6.93 18.36
C PRO A 112 -32.03 7.03 19.07
N GLU A 113 -32.79 5.92 19.14
CA GLU A 113 -34.06 5.80 19.87
C GLU A 113 -33.89 5.78 21.41
N TYR A 114 -32.67 5.63 21.92
CA TYR A 114 -32.42 5.49 23.37
C TYR A 114 -33.01 6.65 24.18
N GLY A 115 -33.69 6.31 25.27
CA GLY A 115 -34.48 7.23 26.10
C GLY A 115 -35.93 7.44 25.62
N GLY A 116 -36.44 6.59 24.73
CA GLY A 116 -37.81 6.69 24.21
C GLY A 116 -38.00 7.81 23.18
N ARG A 117 -36.93 8.21 22.49
CA ARG A 117 -36.96 9.32 21.53
C ARG A 117 -37.57 8.88 20.21
N ASP A 118 -38.63 9.55 19.77
CA ASP A 118 -39.10 9.42 18.39
C ASP A 118 -38.14 10.14 17.44
N VAL A 119 -37.26 9.37 16.82
CA VAL A 119 -36.26 9.88 15.86
C VAL A 119 -36.93 10.45 14.60
N LYS A 120 -38.21 10.13 14.30
CA LYS A 120 -38.90 10.67 13.11
C LYS A 120 -39.34 12.11 13.28
N SER A 121 -39.86 12.49 14.45
CA SER A 121 -40.31 13.87 14.73
C SER A 121 -39.18 14.88 14.95
N LEU A 122 -37.96 14.43 15.27
CA LEU A 122 -36.80 15.31 15.45
C LEU A 122 -36.40 16.05 14.17
N LYS A 123 -35.98 17.31 14.30
CA LYS A 123 -35.46 18.14 13.20
C LYS A 123 -34.05 17.68 12.77
N PRO A 124 -33.55 18.08 11.58
CA PRO A 124 -32.20 17.73 11.12
C PRO A 124 -31.09 18.15 12.09
N GLU A 125 -31.25 19.29 12.77
CA GLU A 125 -30.26 19.85 13.70
C GLU A 125 -30.15 18.99 14.97
N GLU A 126 -31.24 18.33 15.36
CA GLU A 126 -31.33 17.45 16.54
C GLU A 126 -30.76 16.06 16.27
N LYS A 127 -30.44 15.73 15.01
CA LYS A 127 -29.88 14.45 14.56
C LYS A 127 -28.37 14.56 14.33
N PHE A 128 -27.63 13.52 14.66
CA PHE A 128 -26.23 13.38 14.24
C PHE A 128 -25.99 11.98 13.71
N VAL A 129 -25.53 11.85 12.46
CA VAL A 129 -25.32 10.56 11.82
C VAL A 129 -23.91 10.51 11.25
N ILE A 130 -23.18 9.45 11.60
CA ILE A 130 -21.95 9.04 10.91
C ILE A 130 -22.20 7.64 10.33
N VAL A 131 -21.68 7.40 9.13
CA VAL A 131 -21.53 6.04 8.59
C VAL A 131 -20.05 5.72 8.66
N ILE A 132 -19.68 4.58 9.27
CA ILE A 132 -18.28 4.15 9.28
C ILE A 132 -17.77 4.03 7.84
N PRO A 133 -16.56 4.49 7.50
CA PRO A 133 -15.84 4.08 6.29
C PRO A 133 -15.71 2.55 6.34
N PRO A 134 -16.47 1.79 5.52
CA PRO A 134 -16.68 0.37 5.78
C PRO A 134 -15.37 -0.40 5.53
N PRO A 135 -14.77 -1.05 6.54
CA PRO A 135 -13.52 -1.77 6.35
C PRO A 135 -13.69 -2.92 5.36
N ASN A 136 -12.68 -3.09 4.50
CA ASN A 136 -12.61 -4.15 3.51
C ASN A 136 -12.53 -5.52 4.20
N VAL A 137 -13.27 -6.53 3.70
CA VAL A 137 -13.22 -7.91 4.21
C VAL A 137 -11.93 -8.68 3.84
N THR A 138 -10.79 -8.00 3.78
CA THR A 138 -9.50 -8.54 3.30
C THR A 138 -8.59 -9.08 4.40
N GLY A 139 -8.95 -8.98 5.68
CA GLY A 139 -8.12 -9.52 6.76
C GLY A 139 -8.51 -9.07 8.18
N PHE A 140 -7.60 -8.32 8.80
CA PHE A 140 -7.72 -7.78 10.15
C PHE A 140 -7.57 -6.26 10.13
N LEU A 141 -8.18 -5.57 11.08
CA LEU A 141 -7.99 -4.13 11.26
C LEU A 141 -6.56 -3.82 11.74
N HIS A 142 -5.99 -2.76 11.16
CA HIS A 142 -4.68 -2.18 11.51
C HIS A 142 -4.83 -0.81 12.21
N LEU A 143 -3.73 -0.25 12.72
CA LEU A 143 -3.74 0.99 13.53
C LEU A 143 -4.48 2.18 12.88
N GLY A 144 -4.36 2.38 11.56
CA GLY A 144 -5.14 3.41 10.84
C GLY A 144 -6.67 3.28 10.97
N HIS A 145 -7.20 2.06 11.03
CA HIS A 145 -8.62 1.83 11.35
C HIS A 145 -8.92 2.22 12.81
N GLY A 146 -8.01 1.90 13.74
CA GLY A 146 -8.12 2.31 15.14
C GLY A 146 -8.19 3.83 15.30
N LEU A 147 -7.33 4.57 14.58
CA LEU A 147 -7.35 6.04 14.56
C LEU A 147 -8.68 6.59 14.05
N THR A 148 -9.11 6.17 12.84
CA THR A 148 -10.34 6.65 12.20
C THR A 148 -11.56 6.42 13.09
N ASN A 149 -11.73 5.19 13.60
CA ASN A 149 -12.84 4.84 14.46
C ASN A 149 -12.79 5.55 15.82
N SER A 150 -11.60 5.84 16.37
CA SER A 150 -11.48 6.60 17.63
C SER A 150 -11.94 8.06 17.47
N VAL A 151 -11.67 8.67 16.31
CA VAL A 151 -12.12 10.04 15.99
C VAL A 151 -13.63 10.07 15.79
N GLU A 152 -14.18 9.13 15.04
CA GLU A 152 -15.63 9.02 14.82
C GLU A 152 -16.40 8.73 16.12
N ASP A 153 -15.95 7.77 16.94
CA ASP A 153 -16.60 7.46 18.23
C ASP A 153 -16.56 8.65 19.19
N CYS A 154 -15.49 9.45 19.18
CA CYS A 154 -15.38 10.67 19.96
C CYS A 154 -16.47 11.68 19.56
N LEU A 155 -16.63 11.94 18.26
CA LEU A 155 -17.67 12.84 17.74
C LEU A 155 -19.08 12.31 18.03
N VAL A 156 -19.29 11.01 17.85
CA VAL A 156 -20.56 10.29 18.12
C VAL A 156 -20.93 10.43 19.60
N ARG A 157 -20.01 10.14 20.52
CA ARG A 157 -20.25 10.31 21.96
C ARG A 157 -20.48 11.76 22.35
N TRP A 158 -19.67 12.69 21.84
CA TRP A 158 -19.82 14.12 22.12
C TRP A 158 -21.18 14.65 21.68
N HIS A 159 -21.65 14.32 20.48
CA HIS A 159 -22.97 14.72 20.02
C HIS A 159 -24.11 14.04 20.78
N ARG A 160 -23.96 12.77 21.17
CA ARG A 160 -24.91 12.06 22.03
C ARG A 160 -25.02 12.72 23.42
N MET A 161 -23.88 13.16 23.98
CA MET A 161 -23.82 13.93 25.24
C MET A 161 -24.40 15.35 25.11
N LYS A 162 -24.36 15.96 23.92
CA LYS A 162 -25.08 17.21 23.61
C LYS A 162 -26.60 17.02 23.39
N GLY A 163 -27.16 15.86 23.72
CA GLY A 163 -28.59 15.57 23.64
C GLY A 163 -29.13 15.21 22.26
N ARG A 164 -28.30 15.22 21.20
CA ARG A 164 -28.71 14.84 19.84
C ARG A 164 -29.10 13.37 19.79
N ALA A 165 -30.01 13.02 18.88
CA ALA A 165 -30.23 11.63 18.49
C ALA A 165 -29.07 11.21 17.58
N THR A 166 -28.16 10.40 18.13
CA THR A 166 -26.93 10.01 17.44
C THR A 166 -26.99 8.58 16.94
N LEU A 167 -26.68 8.39 15.67
CA LEU A 167 -26.51 7.10 15.00
C LEU A 167 -25.11 6.99 14.41
N TRP A 168 -24.37 5.93 14.75
CA TRP A 168 -23.16 5.54 14.03
C TRP A 168 -23.41 4.19 13.36
N VAL A 169 -23.53 4.21 12.04
CA VAL A 169 -23.90 3.02 11.25
C VAL A 169 -22.66 2.17 11.00
N PRO A 170 -22.59 0.91 11.52
CA PRO A 170 -21.51 0.00 11.21
C PRO A 170 -21.71 -0.70 9.86
N GLY A 171 -20.61 -1.12 9.24
CA GLY A 171 -20.66 -1.93 8.03
C GLY A 171 -19.30 -2.52 7.67
N CYS A 172 -19.26 -3.28 6.58
CA CYS A 172 -18.03 -3.77 5.94
C CYS A 172 -18.18 -3.72 4.42
N ASP A 173 -17.07 -3.55 3.71
CA ASP A 173 -17.07 -3.57 2.25
C ASP A 173 -16.54 -4.90 1.69
N HIS A 174 -17.24 -5.40 0.67
CA HIS A 174 -16.82 -6.52 -0.16
C HIS A 174 -15.48 -6.29 -0.87
N ALA A 175 -15.11 -5.03 -1.14
CA ALA A 175 -13.83 -4.60 -1.70
C ALA A 175 -13.43 -5.27 -3.03
N GLY A 176 -14.39 -5.78 -3.80
CA GLY A 176 -14.23 -6.37 -5.15
C GLY A 176 -12.89 -7.06 -5.41
N ILE A 177 -12.06 -6.39 -6.22
CA ILE A 177 -10.73 -6.84 -6.66
C ILE A 177 -9.81 -7.20 -5.48
N ALA A 178 -9.81 -6.41 -4.40
CA ALA A 178 -8.93 -6.64 -3.26
C ALA A 178 -9.26 -7.96 -2.53
N THR A 179 -10.55 -8.25 -2.33
CA THR A 179 -10.99 -9.52 -1.74
C THR A 179 -10.71 -10.69 -2.68
N GLN A 180 -10.98 -10.53 -3.99
CA GLN A 180 -10.64 -11.56 -4.99
C GLN A 180 -9.15 -11.93 -4.93
N VAL A 181 -8.24 -10.94 -4.97
CA VAL A 181 -6.79 -11.18 -4.93
C VAL A 181 -6.34 -11.88 -3.63
N VAL A 182 -6.94 -11.55 -2.49
CA VAL A 182 -6.60 -12.20 -1.22
C VAL A 182 -7.09 -13.66 -1.19
N VAL A 183 -8.29 -13.94 -1.72
CA VAL A 183 -8.82 -15.31 -1.81
C VAL A 183 -8.06 -16.15 -2.84
N GLU A 184 -7.68 -15.59 -4.00
CA GLU A 184 -6.81 -16.28 -4.97
C GLU A 184 -5.43 -16.61 -4.36
N LYS A 185 -4.82 -15.68 -3.62
CA LYS A 185 -3.56 -15.94 -2.91
C LYS A 185 -3.70 -16.99 -1.80
N LYS A 186 -4.83 -17.03 -1.08
CA LYS A 186 -5.15 -18.09 -0.10
C LYS A 186 -5.22 -19.45 -0.81
N LEU A 187 -6.01 -19.54 -1.88
CA LEU A 187 -6.22 -20.77 -2.67
C LEU A 187 -4.92 -21.31 -3.27
N TRP A 188 -4.08 -20.45 -3.85
CA TRP A 188 -2.78 -20.87 -4.41
C TRP A 188 -1.79 -21.36 -3.34
N ARG A 189 -1.84 -20.78 -2.13
CA ARG A 189 -0.99 -21.20 -1.01
C ARG A 189 -1.43 -22.55 -0.45
N GLU A 190 -2.74 -22.75 -0.28
CA GLU A 190 -3.32 -23.89 0.45
C GLU A 190 -3.64 -25.09 -0.44
N GLU A 191 -4.19 -24.86 -1.65
CA GLU A 191 -4.64 -25.92 -2.56
C GLU A 191 -3.82 -26.03 -3.86
N LYS A 192 -2.91 -25.08 -4.12
CA LYS A 192 -2.17 -24.95 -5.41
C LYS A 192 -3.09 -24.85 -6.64
N LYS A 193 -4.30 -24.31 -6.45
CA LYS A 193 -5.29 -24.04 -7.50
C LYS A 193 -5.45 -22.55 -7.73
N THR A 194 -5.94 -22.21 -8.91
CA THR A 194 -6.39 -20.87 -9.32
C THR A 194 -7.92 -20.80 -9.31
N ARG A 195 -8.49 -19.59 -9.44
CA ARG A 195 -9.94 -19.43 -9.64
C ARG A 195 -10.46 -20.07 -10.93
N HIS A 196 -9.59 -20.28 -11.92
CA HIS A 196 -9.97 -20.89 -13.20
C HIS A 196 -10.16 -22.41 -13.06
N ASP A 197 -9.40 -23.06 -12.16
CA ASP A 197 -9.53 -24.49 -11.88
C ASP A 197 -10.78 -24.85 -11.06
N LEU A 198 -11.33 -23.88 -10.31
CA LEU A 198 -12.58 -24.04 -9.56
C LEU A 198 -13.83 -23.69 -10.38
N GLY A 199 -13.71 -22.85 -11.40
CA GLY A 199 -14.86 -22.22 -12.05
C GLY A 199 -15.53 -21.13 -11.19
N ARG A 200 -16.52 -20.44 -11.78
CA ARG A 200 -17.09 -19.21 -11.19
C ARG A 200 -17.84 -19.46 -9.87
N GLU A 201 -18.73 -20.44 -9.83
CA GLU A 201 -19.65 -20.67 -8.71
C GLU A 201 -18.88 -21.09 -7.45
N ALA A 202 -18.08 -22.16 -7.53
CA ALA A 202 -17.26 -22.62 -6.41
C ALA A 202 -16.24 -21.58 -5.93
N PHE A 203 -15.74 -20.70 -6.80
CA PHE A 203 -14.88 -19.59 -6.40
C PHE A 203 -15.65 -18.47 -5.67
N VAL A 204 -16.88 -18.15 -6.09
CA VAL A 204 -17.77 -17.22 -5.38
C VAL A 204 -18.14 -17.77 -4.00
N ASP A 205 -18.39 -19.06 -3.86
CA ASP A 205 -18.64 -19.71 -2.56
C ASP A 205 -17.43 -19.57 -1.62
N LYS A 206 -16.20 -19.77 -2.14
CA LYS A 206 -14.96 -19.54 -1.38
C LYS A 206 -14.81 -18.08 -0.92
N ILE A 207 -15.26 -17.10 -1.73
CA ILE A 207 -15.30 -15.68 -1.33
C ILE A 207 -16.32 -15.47 -0.20
N TRP A 208 -17.52 -16.05 -0.27
CA TRP A 208 -18.52 -15.94 0.80
C TRP A 208 -18.07 -16.60 2.11
N GLN A 209 -17.44 -17.78 2.03
CA GLN A 209 -16.82 -18.44 3.19
C GLN A 209 -15.77 -17.52 3.85
N TRP A 210 -14.87 -16.94 3.05
CA TRP A 210 -13.88 -15.97 3.52
C TRP A 210 -14.52 -14.72 4.14
N LYS A 211 -15.54 -14.14 3.51
CA LYS A 211 -16.29 -12.99 4.04
C LYS A 211 -16.89 -13.30 5.40
N ASN A 212 -17.45 -14.49 5.59
CA ASN A 212 -18.02 -14.89 6.88
C ASN A 212 -16.91 -15.09 7.93
N GLU A 213 -15.83 -15.81 7.60
CA GLU A 213 -14.66 -15.99 8.48
C GLU A 213 -14.01 -14.67 8.96
N LYS A 214 -13.98 -13.65 8.10
CA LYS A 214 -13.31 -12.37 8.37
C LYS A 214 -14.23 -11.27 8.89
N GLY A 215 -15.46 -11.19 8.38
CA GLY A 215 -16.44 -10.17 8.77
C GLY A 215 -16.73 -10.21 10.27
N HIS A 216 -16.94 -11.41 10.84
CA HIS A 216 -17.08 -11.57 12.29
C HIS A 216 -15.86 -11.03 13.06
N LYS A 217 -14.63 -11.35 12.62
CA LYS A 217 -13.39 -10.89 13.28
C LYS A 217 -13.21 -9.38 13.22
N ILE A 218 -13.57 -8.74 12.11
CA ILE A 218 -13.58 -7.27 11.99
C ILE A 218 -14.57 -6.67 12.99
N TYR A 219 -15.79 -7.19 13.03
CA TYR A 219 -16.82 -6.74 13.98
C TYR A 219 -16.45 -6.97 15.45
N ASP A 220 -15.72 -8.04 15.77
CA ASP A 220 -15.16 -8.29 17.10
C ASP A 220 -14.04 -7.31 17.45
N GLN A 221 -13.16 -6.97 16.49
CA GLN A 221 -12.14 -5.94 16.70
C GLN A 221 -12.77 -4.56 16.96
N LEU A 222 -13.82 -4.18 16.22
CA LEU A 222 -14.54 -2.93 16.44
C LEU A 222 -15.25 -2.88 17.81
N ARG A 223 -15.81 -4.00 18.28
CA ARG A 223 -16.37 -4.12 19.64
C ARG A 223 -15.31 -3.96 20.72
N LYS A 224 -14.15 -4.62 20.54
CA LYS A 224 -13.00 -4.53 21.47
C LYS A 224 -12.35 -3.16 21.51
N LEU A 225 -12.47 -2.35 20.46
CA LEU A 225 -12.11 -0.93 20.49
C LEU A 225 -13.13 -0.05 21.24
N GLY A 226 -14.25 -0.61 21.70
CA GLY A 226 -15.25 0.08 22.50
C GLY A 226 -16.22 0.98 21.73
N GLY A 227 -16.18 0.98 20.39
CA GLY A 227 -16.95 1.92 19.56
C GLY A 227 -18.47 1.82 19.74
N SER A 228 -19.16 2.97 19.83
CA SER A 228 -20.59 3.09 20.12
C SER A 228 -21.51 2.97 18.89
N TYR A 229 -21.26 1.93 18.09
CA TYR A 229 -22.01 1.58 16.88
C TYR A 229 -23.41 1.04 17.18
N ASP A 230 -24.32 1.24 16.23
CA ASP A 230 -25.62 0.58 16.23
C ASP A 230 -25.58 -0.77 15.49
N TRP A 231 -25.35 -1.85 16.24
CA TRP A 231 -25.17 -3.18 15.67
C TRP A 231 -26.42 -3.79 15.01
N ASP A 232 -27.62 -3.29 15.30
CA ASP A 232 -28.85 -3.70 14.60
C ASP A 232 -28.83 -3.25 13.13
N ARG A 233 -28.04 -2.19 12.84
CA ARG A 233 -28.00 -1.50 11.54
C ARG A 233 -26.79 -1.87 10.69
N VAL A 234 -26.07 -2.94 11.07
CA VAL A 234 -24.96 -3.52 10.28
C VAL A 234 -25.35 -3.69 8.82
N SER A 235 -24.44 -3.30 7.92
CA SER A 235 -24.63 -3.42 6.48
C SER A 235 -23.35 -3.93 5.81
N PHE A 236 -23.49 -4.91 4.93
CA PHE A 236 -22.43 -5.34 4.01
C PHE A 236 -22.80 -4.91 2.60
N THR A 237 -21.83 -4.44 1.81
CA THR A 237 -22.11 -3.79 0.51
C THR A 237 -22.76 -4.68 -0.55
N MET A 238 -22.76 -6.01 -0.36
CA MET A 238 -23.49 -6.98 -1.18
C MET A 238 -24.81 -7.46 -0.56
N ASP A 239 -25.29 -6.88 0.55
CA ASP A 239 -26.63 -7.16 1.09
C ASP A 239 -27.71 -6.67 0.11
N ASP A 240 -28.83 -7.39 0.00
CA ASP A 240 -29.97 -7.06 -0.87
C ASP A 240 -30.39 -5.58 -0.82
N LYS A 241 -30.39 -4.98 0.38
CA LYS A 241 -30.76 -3.57 0.60
C LYS A 241 -29.81 -2.59 -0.09
N LEU A 242 -28.51 -2.90 -0.14
CA LEU A 242 -27.49 -2.07 -0.80
C LEU A 242 -27.36 -2.42 -2.29
N TYR A 243 -27.52 -3.70 -2.66
CA TYR A 243 -27.59 -4.11 -4.06
C TYR A 243 -28.72 -3.40 -4.82
N ARG A 244 -29.91 -3.29 -4.22
CA ARG A 244 -31.03 -2.48 -4.76
C ARG A 244 -30.67 -1.01 -4.91
N ALA A 245 -29.98 -0.42 -3.93
CA ALA A 245 -29.57 0.99 -3.98
C ALA A 245 -28.54 1.27 -5.09
N VAL A 246 -27.58 0.36 -5.31
CA VAL A 246 -26.61 0.46 -6.42
C VAL A 246 -27.29 0.28 -7.78
N THR A 247 -28.22 -0.66 -7.88
CA THR A 247 -29.00 -0.90 -9.12
C THR A 247 -29.84 0.32 -9.49
N GLU A 248 -30.57 0.88 -8.53
CA GLU A 248 -31.35 2.12 -8.69
C GLU A 248 -30.46 3.31 -9.07
N ALA A 249 -29.29 3.46 -8.44
CA ALA A 249 -28.34 4.52 -8.79
C ALA A 249 -27.84 4.37 -10.24
N PHE A 250 -27.52 3.14 -10.67
CA PHE A 250 -27.11 2.85 -12.05
C PHE A 250 -28.22 3.20 -13.05
N CYS A 251 -29.44 2.70 -12.84
CA CYS A 251 -30.59 2.97 -13.72
C CYS A 251 -30.83 4.48 -13.85
N ARG A 252 -30.91 5.19 -12.72
CA ARG A 252 -31.15 6.63 -12.69
C ARG A 252 -30.04 7.46 -13.32
N MET A 253 -28.77 7.03 -13.23
CA MET A 253 -27.66 7.70 -13.90
C MET A 253 -27.64 7.41 -15.42
N HIS A 254 -27.99 6.19 -15.82
CA HIS A 254 -28.14 5.80 -17.23
C HIS A 254 -29.31 6.53 -17.91
N GLU A 255 -30.47 6.60 -17.28
CA GLU A 255 -31.65 7.35 -17.76
C GLU A 255 -31.37 8.85 -17.94
N LYS A 256 -30.46 9.41 -17.13
CA LYS A 256 -29.98 10.79 -17.25
C LYS A 256 -28.85 10.98 -18.27
N GLY A 257 -28.44 9.93 -18.99
CA GLY A 257 -27.35 9.96 -19.96
C GLY A 257 -25.95 10.09 -19.35
N LEU A 258 -25.78 9.92 -18.03
CA LEU A 258 -24.49 10.02 -17.35
C LEU A 258 -23.66 8.73 -17.45
N ILE A 259 -24.33 7.59 -17.65
CA ILE A 259 -23.70 6.29 -17.93
C ILE A 259 -24.00 5.91 -19.38
N TYR A 260 -22.96 5.54 -20.12
CA TYR A 260 -23.04 5.10 -21.51
C TYR A 260 -22.03 3.98 -21.76
N ARG A 261 -22.22 3.23 -22.86
CA ARG A 261 -21.27 2.21 -23.33
C ARG A 261 -20.57 2.70 -24.59
N SER A 262 -19.23 2.65 -24.60
CA SER A 262 -18.40 3.07 -25.73
C SER A 262 -17.11 2.25 -25.76
N VAL A 263 -16.41 2.27 -26.89
CA VAL A 263 -15.06 1.72 -27.02
C VAL A 263 -14.08 2.85 -26.75
N ARG A 264 -13.26 2.71 -25.70
CA ARG A 264 -12.24 3.67 -25.28
C ARG A 264 -11.00 2.92 -24.80
N LEU A 265 -9.85 3.59 -24.77
CA LEU A 265 -8.69 3.11 -24.05
C LEU A 265 -9.03 2.98 -22.56
N VAL A 266 -8.57 1.89 -21.95
CA VAL A 266 -8.75 1.57 -20.53
C VAL A 266 -7.46 0.97 -19.98
N ASN A 267 -7.19 1.18 -18.69
CA ASN A 267 -6.10 0.46 -18.04
C ASN A 267 -6.52 -1.01 -17.87
N TRP A 268 -5.74 -1.93 -18.43
CA TRP A 268 -6.02 -3.37 -18.37
C TRP A 268 -4.96 -4.10 -17.54
N SER A 269 -5.39 -4.85 -16.52
CA SER A 269 -4.51 -5.71 -15.75
C SER A 269 -4.47 -7.11 -16.35
N CYS A 270 -3.34 -7.49 -16.96
CA CYS A 270 -3.15 -8.83 -17.52
C CYS A 270 -3.27 -9.95 -16.48
N THR A 271 -2.87 -9.68 -15.23
CA THR A 271 -2.94 -10.65 -14.12
C THR A 271 -4.38 -10.84 -13.61
N LEU A 272 -5.12 -9.73 -13.39
CA LEU A 272 -6.51 -9.80 -12.92
C LEU A 272 -7.48 -10.19 -14.06
N ARG A 273 -7.10 -9.95 -15.31
CA ARG A 273 -7.93 -10.05 -16.51
C ARG A 273 -9.19 -9.18 -16.39
N SER A 274 -8.98 -7.92 -16.01
CA SER A 274 -10.01 -6.90 -15.84
C SER A 274 -9.48 -5.53 -16.24
N ALA A 275 -10.39 -4.66 -16.69
CA ALA A 275 -10.16 -3.22 -16.67
C ALA A 275 -10.09 -2.72 -15.22
N ILE A 276 -9.29 -1.69 -14.99
CA ILE A 276 -9.13 -0.98 -13.72
C ILE A 276 -9.23 0.54 -13.97
N SER A 277 -9.70 1.28 -12.98
CA SER A 277 -9.84 2.74 -13.05
C SER A 277 -8.49 3.44 -12.85
N ASP A 278 -8.36 4.70 -13.30
CA ASP A 278 -7.10 5.46 -13.17
C ASP A 278 -6.63 5.62 -11.72
N ILE A 279 -7.56 5.70 -10.77
CA ILE A 279 -7.26 5.80 -9.32
C ILE A 279 -6.78 4.48 -8.70
N GLU A 280 -6.90 3.35 -9.42
CA GLU A 280 -6.37 2.04 -9.02
C GLU A 280 -4.97 1.77 -9.64
N VAL A 281 -4.40 2.73 -10.38
CA VAL A 281 -3.11 2.58 -11.07
C VAL A 281 -2.00 3.38 -10.38
N ASP A 282 -1.17 2.68 -9.60
CA ASP A 282 0.08 3.24 -9.08
C ASP A 282 1.13 3.38 -10.21
N LYS A 283 1.43 4.61 -10.61
CA LYS A 283 2.54 4.91 -11.54
C LYS A 283 3.88 4.77 -10.82
N LYS A 284 4.86 4.15 -11.47
CA LYS A 284 6.24 4.00 -10.97
C LYS A 284 7.20 4.55 -12.01
N GLU A 285 7.95 5.57 -11.62
CA GLU A 285 9.01 6.13 -12.45
C GLU A 285 10.25 5.24 -12.41
N VAL A 286 10.95 5.18 -13.54
CA VAL A 286 12.12 4.33 -13.76
C VAL A 286 13.13 5.15 -14.57
N GLU A 287 14.20 5.62 -13.92
CA GLU A 287 15.18 6.54 -14.50
C GLU A 287 16.03 5.91 -15.63
N GLY A 288 16.05 4.58 -15.74
CA GLY A 288 16.81 3.86 -16.76
C GLY A 288 16.67 2.34 -16.63
N ARG A 289 17.46 1.60 -17.42
CA ARG A 289 17.35 0.14 -17.60
C ARG A 289 17.25 -0.61 -16.26
N THR A 290 16.06 -1.16 -15.98
CA THR A 290 15.72 -1.79 -14.70
C THR A 290 14.97 -3.10 -14.93
N LEU A 291 15.41 -4.17 -14.25
CA LEU A 291 14.75 -5.48 -14.27
C LEU A 291 13.74 -5.60 -13.13
N LEU A 292 12.45 -5.60 -13.46
CA LEU A 292 11.33 -5.67 -12.53
C LEU A 292 10.64 -7.04 -12.56
N SER A 293 10.21 -7.53 -11.40
CA SER A 293 9.35 -8.72 -11.30
C SER A 293 7.91 -8.36 -11.66
N VAL A 294 7.36 -8.97 -12.71
CA VAL A 294 5.98 -8.75 -13.18
C VAL A 294 5.10 -9.95 -12.82
N PRO A 295 3.93 -9.77 -12.19
CA PRO A 295 3.06 -10.90 -11.81
C PRO A 295 2.57 -11.70 -13.02
N GLY A 296 2.93 -12.99 -13.06
CA GLY A 296 2.64 -13.90 -14.18
C GLY A 296 3.84 -14.23 -15.06
N TYR A 297 5.03 -13.68 -14.77
CA TYR A 297 6.29 -14.01 -15.44
C TYR A 297 7.28 -14.63 -14.45
N ASP A 298 7.93 -15.73 -14.85
CA ASP A 298 8.95 -16.41 -14.02
C ASP A 298 10.28 -15.64 -13.98
N GLN A 299 10.59 -14.92 -15.06
CA GLN A 299 11.77 -14.06 -15.18
C GLN A 299 11.42 -12.59 -14.97
N LYS A 300 12.41 -11.80 -14.53
CA LYS A 300 12.26 -10.34 -14.47
C LYS A 300 12.17 -9.78 -15.88
N ILE A 301 11.31 -8.79 -16.07
CA ILE A 301 11.10 -8.09 -17.33
C ILE A 301 11.86 -6.76 -17.29
N GLU A 302 12.40 -6.38 -18.45
CA GLU A 302 13.19 -5.17 -18.63
C GLU A 302 12.30 -3.95 -18.90
N PHE A 303 12.56 -2.87 -18.18
CA PHE A 303 11.89 -1.57 -18.32
C PHE A 303 12.94 -0.44 -18.34
N GLY A 304 12.55 0.76 -18.76
CA GLY A 304 13.44 1.93 -18.76
C GLY A 304 14.56 1.86 -19.83
N VAL A 305 14.34 1.08 -20.90
CA VAL A 305 15.21 1.09 -22.08
C VAL A 305 14.52 1.90 -23.17
N LEU A 306 15.22 2.89 -23.73
CA LEU A 306 14.77 3.63 -24.89
C LEU A 306 15.42 3.02 -26.14
N VAL A 307 14.59 2.56 -27.07
CA VAL A 307 15.00 1.95 -28.34
C VAL A 307 14.76 2.96 -29.45
N SER A 308 15.81 3.30 -30.18
CA SER A 308 15.73 4.11 -31.39
C SER A 308 15.73 3.21 -32.63
N PHE A 309 14.80 3.45 -33.54
CA PHE A 309 14.69 2.73 -34.80
C PHE A 309 14.17 3.67 -35.90
N ALA A 310 14.32 3.26 -37.16
CA ALA A 310 14.09 4.14 -38.30
C ALA A 310 12.92 3.70 -39.19
N TYR A 311 12.18 4.68 -39.70
CA TYR A 311 11.13 4.55 -40.70
C TYR A 311 11.55 5.22 -42.01
N LYS A 312 11.51 4.51 -43.14
CA LYS A 312 11.83 5.12 -44.45
C LYS A 312 10.70 6.03 -44.92
N VAL A 313 11.04 7.26 -45.31
CA VAL A 313 10.12 8.22 -45.91
C VAL A 313 9.76 7.75 -47.32
N ILE A 314 8.47 7.76 -47.65
CA ILE A 314 7.98 7.36 -48.97
C ILE A 314 8.42 8.41 -50.01
N ASP A 315 8.82 7.94 -51.19
CA ASP A 315 9.36 8.74 -52.30
C ASP A 315 10.63 9.54 -51.95
N SER A 316 11.40 9.07 -50.95
CA SER A 316 12.69 9.63 -50.53
C SER A 316 13.66 8.52 -50.09
N GLU A 317 14.96 8.83 -50.02
CA GLU A 317 15.98 8.00 -49.34
C GLU A 317 16.23 8.44 -47.88
N GLU A 318 15.42 9.39 -47.40
CA GLU A 318 15.42 9.87 -46.02
C GLU A 318 14.81 8.82 -45.06
N GLU A 319 15.45 8.62 -43.92
CA GLU A 319 14.94 7.79 -42.83
C GLU A 319 14.70 8.65 -41.57
N ILE A 320 13.56 8.43 -40.93
CA ILE A 320 13.13 9.14 -39.72
C ILE A 320 13.36 8.24 -38.51
N ILE A 321 14.17 8.70 -37.56
CA ILE A 321 14.45 7.96 -36.32
C ILE A 321 13.43 8.36 -35.26
N VAL A 322 12.69 7.38 -34.73
CA VAL A 322 11.77 7.51 -33.60
C VAL A 322 12.33 6.82 -32.37
N ALA A 323 11.92 7.23 -31.17
CA ALA A 323 12.40 6.67 -29.90
C ALA A 323 11.24 6.14 -29.03
N THR A 324 11.25 4.84 -28.70
CA THR A 324 10.19 4.21 -27.89
C THR A 324 10.75 3.36 -26.75
N THR A 325 9.99 3.28 -25.64
CA THR A 325 10.26 2.32 -24.56
C THR A 325 9.51 1.00 -24.71
N ARG A 326 8.69 0.87 -25.77
CA ARG A 326 7.77 -0.24 -26.03
C ARG A 326 7.88 -0.69 -27.49
N ILE A 327 9.04 -1.20 -27.90
CA ILE A 327 9.31 -1.59 -29.30
C ILE A 327 8.32 -2.63 -29.83
N GLU A 328 7.69 -3.43 -28.96
CA GLU A 328 6.65 -4.38 -29.35
C GLU A 328 5.34 -3.73 -29.82
N THR A 329 5.10 -2.44 -29.50
CA THR A 329 3.89 -1.73 -29.98
C THR A 329 4.04 -1.18 -31.39
N MET A 330 5.26 -1.13 -31.94
CA MET A 330 5.56 -0.65 -33.30
C MET A 330 4.65 -1.28 -34.37
N LEU A 331 4.28 -2.56 -34.23
CA LEU A 331 3.36 -3.24 -35.16
C LEU A 331 1.94 -2.65 -35.19
N GLY A 332 1.57 -1.90 -34.15
CA GLY A 332 0.33 -1.13 -34.05
C GLY A 332 0.45 0.32 -34.54
N ASP A 333 1.65 0.81 -34.87
CA ASP A 333 1.87 2.20 -35.26
C ASP A 333 1.04 2.53 -36.50
N SER A 334 0.45 3.73 -36.47
CA SER A 334 -0.49 4.20 -37.49
C SER A 334 -0.14 5.60 -38.03
N ALA A 335 0.75 6.33 -37.35
CA ALA A 335 1.29 7.63 -37.71
C ALA A 335 2.64 7.83 -37.00
N VAL A 336 3.45 8.78 -37.46
CA VAL A 336 4.60 9.33 -36.70
C VAL A 336 4.25 10.76 -36.34
N ALA A 337 4.38 11.14 -35.07
CA ALA A 337 4.07 12.48 -34.60
C ALA A 337 5.32 13.37 -34.56
N VAL A 338 5.14 14.67 -34.74
CA VAL A 338 6.23 15.66 -34.78
C VAL A 338 5.74 16.96 -34.17
N HIS A 339 6.54 17.63 -33.36
CA HIS A 339 6.16 18.96 -32.85
C HIS A 339 6.11 19.99 -34.00
N PRO A 340 5.05 20.80 -34.15
CA PRO A 340 4.89 21.70 -35.30
C PRO A 340 5.99 22.74 -35.47
N GLU A 341 6.55 23.21 -34.35
CA GLU A 341 7.64 24.20 -34.32
C GLU A 341 9.05 23.59 -34.37
N ASP A 342 9.21 22.30 -34.66
CA ASP A 342 10.53 21.68 -34.79
C ASP A 342 11.14 21.92 -36.18
N PRO A 343 12.13 22.82 -36.32
CA PRO A 343 12.70 23.15 -37.63
C PRO A 343 13.40 21.95 -38.29
N ARG A 344 13.79 20.92 -37.52
CA ARG A 344 14.44 19.70 -38.02
C ARG A 344 13.56 18.92 -39.01
N TYR A 345 12.25 19.08 -38.91
CA TYR A 345 11.28 18.17 -39.53
C TYR A 345 10.17 18.88 -40.32
N THR A 346 10.16 20.22 -40.39
CA THR A 346 9.14 21.01 -41.12
C THR A 346 8.92 20.59 -42.58
N HIS A 347 9.97 20.13 -43.27
CA HIS A 347 9.93 19.65 -44.66
C HIS A 347 9.24 18.27 -44.83
N LEU A 348 8.79 17.66 -43.73
CA LEU A 348 8.08 16.38 -43.71
C LEU A 348 6.56 16.54 -43.62
N GLN A 349 6.05 17.77 -43.52
CA GLN A 349 4.60 18.02 -43.44
C GLN A 349 3.84 17.44 -44.64
N GLY A 350 2.84 16.61 -44.36
CA GLY A 350 2.04 15.94 -45.40
C GLY A 350 2.72 14.75 -46.09
N LYS A 351 3.95 14.40 -45.71
CA LYS A 351 4.60 13.16 -46.18
C LYS A 351 4.14 11.94 -45.37
N PHE A 352 4.51 10.77 -45.87
CA PHE A 352 4.22 9.47 -45.28
C PHE A 352 5.51 8.69 -45.08
N VAL A 353 5.53 7.83 -44.07
CA VAL A 353 6.55 6.80 -43.89
C VAL A 353 6.01 5.41 -44.19
N GLN A 354 6.90 4.50 -44.58
CA GLN A 354 6.59 3.10 -44.82
C GLN A 354 6.76 2.29 -43.54
N HIS A 355 5.74 1.52 -43.13
CA HIS A 355 5.90 0.56 -42.04
C HIS A 355 6.80 -0.62 -42.49
N PRO A 356 7.86 -0.98 -41.74
CA PRO A 356 8.93 -1.85 -42.22
C PRO A 356 8.53 -3.33 -42.35
N PHE A 357 7.52 -3.77 -41.60
CA PHE A 357 7.02 -5.16 -41.61
C PHE A 357 5.63 -5.33 -42.25
N ILE A 358 5.00 -4.24 -42.70
CA ILE A 358 3.63 -4.27 -43.24
C ILE A 358 3.62 -3.40 -44.49
N THR A 359 3.89 -4.02 -45.63
CA THR A 359 4.14 -3.34 -46.92
C THR A 359 3.00 -2.40 -47.32
N ASP A 360 1.75 -2.79 -47.08
CA ASP A 360 0.58 -1.98 -47.47
C ASP A 360 0.25 -0.84 -46.48
N ARG A 361 0.94 -0.72 -45.34
CA ARG A 361 0.72 0.34 -44.35
C ARG A 361 1.65 1.53 -44.60
N LYS A 362 1.10 2.56 -45.25
CA LYS A 362 1.63 3.92 -45.26
C LYS A 362 1.14 4.67 -44.03
N MET A 363 2.03 5.31 -43.28
CA MET A 363 1.70 6.02 -42.04
C MET A 363 1.95 7.52 -42.25
N PRO A 364 0.96 8.41 -42.05
CA PRO A 364 1.17 9.85 -42.17
C PRO A 364 2.13 10.36 -41.09
N ILE A 365 2.89 11.40 -41.45
CA ILE A 365 3.63 12.23 -40.51
C ILE A 365 2.69 13.34 -40.06
N VAL A 366 2.28 13.30 -38.79
CA VAL A 366 1.31 14.24 -38.19
C VAL A 366 2.03 15.27 -37.31
N PHE A 367 1.54 16.51 -37.35
CA PHE A 367 2.14 17.63 -36.63
C PHE A 367 1.26 17.92 -35.41
N ASP A 368 1.78 17.67 -34.21
CA ASP A 368 1.03 17.60 -32.95
C ASP A 368 1.84 18.28 -31.81
N ASP A 369 1.25 19.25 -31.14
CA ASP A 369 1.91 20.07 -30.12
C ASP A 369 2.12 19.35 -28.78
N PHE A 370 1.61 18.12 -28.63
CA PHE A 370 1.87 17.24 -27.49
C PHE A 370 3.25 16.55 -27.55
N VAL A 371 3.98 16.66 -28.66
CA VAL A 371 5.31 16.04 -28.85
C VAL A 371 6.41 16.88 -28.18
N ASP A 372 7.13 16.30 -27.23
CA ASP A 372 8.30 16.95 -26.63
C ASP A 372 9.51 16.89 -27.58
N ARG A 373 9.99 18.07 -27.99
CA ARG A 373 11.13 18.26 -28.91
C ARG A 373 12.47 17.84 -28.30
N GLU A 374 12.60 17.94 -26.98
CA GLU A 374 13.85 17.66 -26.25
C GLU A 374 13.94 16.19 -25.82
N PHE A 375 12.81 15.47 -25.83
CA PHE A 375 12.77 14.05 -25.49
C PHE A 375 13.09 13.14 -26.69
N GLY A 376 14.02 12.21 -26.50
CA GLY A 376 14.37 11.21 -27.52
C GLY A 376 14.91 11.85 -28.80
N THR A 377 14.19 11.69 -29.91
CA THR A 377 14.50 12.32 -31.20
C THR A 377 13.65 13.57 -31.49
N GLY A 378 12.64 13.87 -30.67
CA GLY A 378 11.60 14.87 -30.97
C GLY A 378 10.45 14.34 -31.85
N MET A 379 10.30 13.01 -31.93
CA MET A 379 9.33 12.26 -32.74
C MET A 379 8.97 10.91 -32.08
#